data_AF-A0AA95GGK7-F1
#
_entry.id   AF-A0AA95GGK7-F1
#
_cell.length_a   1.000
_cell.length_b   1.000
_cell.length_c   1.000
_cell.angle_alpha   90.00
_cell.angle_beta   90.00
_cell.angle_gamma   90.00
#
_symmetry.space_group_name_H-M   'P 1'
#
loop_
_entity.id
_entity.type
_entity.pdbx_description
1 polymer ?
#
loop_
_entity_poly.entity_id
_entity_poly.type
_entity_poly.pdbx_seq_one_letter_code
_entity_poly.pdbx_strand_id
1 'polypeptide(L)' 'MKLKKNFIMSIILTASSTLWAHGYIKSPASRAYKCAQGINKDCGDIKYEPQSVEQRSRFPDKNFPIDGKLASGGYSKIC' A
#
# COMPACT_ATOMS: atom_id res chain seq x y z
N MET A 1 46.25 -0.56 -1.75
CA MET A 1 44.98 0.01 -2.26
C MET A 1 43.89 -1.01 -2.64
N LYS A 2 44.19 -2.30 -2.91
CA LYS A 2 43.18 -3.29 -3.34
C LYS A 2 42.16 -3.70 -2.26
N LEU A 3 42.55 -3.76 -0.97
CA LEU A 3 41.63 -4.11 0.13
C LEU A 3 40.50 -3.08 0.35
N LYS A 4 40.73 -1.79 0.08
CA LYS A 4 39.70 -0.75 0.27
C LYS A 4 38.56 -0.84 -0.76
N LYS A 5 38.86 -1.25 -2.00
CA LYS A 5 37.89 -1.30 -3.10
C LYS A 5 36.89 -2.45 -2.93
N ASN A 6 37.35 -3.59 -2.42
CA ASN A 6 36.52 -4.76 -2.17
C ASN A 6 35.60 -4.55 -0.94
N PHE A 7 36.09 -3.82 0.07
CA PHE A 7 35.29 -3.47 1.24
C PHE A 7 34.14 -2.51 0.90
N ILE A 8 34.41 -1.50 0.06
CA ILE A 8 33.39 -0.55 -0.41
C ILE A 8 32.30 -1.25 -1.24
N MET A 9 32.66 -2.21 -2.10
CA MET A 9 31.69 -2.97 -2.90
C MET A 9 30.76 -3.83 -2.02
N SER A 10 31.30 -4.40 -0.94
CA SER A 10 30.52 -5.21 0.02
C SER A 10 29.46 -4.39 0.77
N ILE A 11 29.75 -3.12 1.07
CA ILE A 11 28.83 -2.22 1.77
C ILE A 11 27.65 -1.79 0.87
N ILE A 12 27.87 -1.63 -0.43
CA ILE A 12 26.81 -1.23 -1.37
C ILE A 12 25.79 -2.36 -1.56
N LEU A 13 26.23 -3.61 -1.52
CA LEU A 13 25.37 -4.78 -1.74
C LEU A 13 24.43 -5.07 -0.55
N THR A 14 24.80 -4.66 0.66
CA THR A 14 23.99 -4.82 1.88
C THR A 14 23.08 -3.62 2.17
N ALA A 15 23.24 -2.52 1.43
CA ALA A 15 22.43 -1.32 1.55
C ALA A 15 21.18 -1.33 0.64
N SER A 16 20.65 -2.50 0.30
CA SER A 16 19.38 -2.63 -0.41
C SER A 16 18.24 -2.13 0.50
N SER A 17 17.71 -0.95 0.19
CA SER A 17 16.58 -0.37 0.90
C SER A 17 15.29 -1.16 0.59
N THR A 18 14.54 -1.50 1.62
CA THR A 18 13.15 -1.95 1.46
C THR A 18 12.32 -0.77 0.99
N LEU A 19 11.85 -0.80 -0.26
CA LEU A 19 10.97 0.25 -0.80
C LEU A 19 9.53 -0.01 -0.34
N TRP A 20 9.02 0.86 0.53
CA TRP A 20 7.62 0.87 0.94
C TRP A 20 6.80 1.58 -0.14
N ALA A 21 6.42 0.85 -1.18
CA ALA A 21 5.68 1.39 -2.33
C ALA A 21 4.16 1.50 -2.09
N HIS A 22 3.63 0.86 -1.05
CA HIS A 22 2.20 0.90 -0.71
C HIS A 22 1.90 2.14 0.12
N GLY A 23 0.72 2.73 -0.07
CA GLY A 23 0.35 3.97 0.61
C GLY A 23 -1.15 4.16 0.77
N TYR A 24 -1.51 5.11 1.63
CA TYR A 24 -2.89 5.55 1.86
C TYR A 24 -2.92 7.06 2.14
N ILE A 25 -4.09 7.68 1.98
CA ILE A 25 -4.25 9.12 2.22
C ILE A 25 -4.42 9.38 3.72
N LYS A 26 -3.44 10.06 4.32
CA LYS A 26 -3.45 10.46 5.74
C LYS A 26 -4.21 11.76 6.00
N SER A 27 -4.15 12.73 5.07
CA SER A 27 -4.83 14.03 5.21
C SER A 27 -5.40 14.50 3.85
N PRO A 28 -6.73 14.66 3.72
CA PRO A 28 -7.75 14.24 4.69
C PRO A 28 -7.74 12.71 4.87
N ALA A 29 -7.96 12.23 6.09
CA ALA A 29 -7.89 10.80 6.39
C ALA A 29 -8.89 9.98 5.54
N SER A 30 -8.37 9.02 4.77
CA SER A 30 -9.18 8.13 3.92
C SER A 30 -10.12 7.24 4.75
N ARG A 31 -11.10 6.61 4.11
CA ARG A 31 -11.99 5.64 4.77
C ARG A 31 -11.20 4.48 5.38
N ALA A 32 -10.26 3.91 4.62
CA ALA A 32 -9.39 2.83 5.07
C ALA A 32 -8.52 3.27 6.26
N TYR A 33 -7.95 4.47 6.23
CA TYR A 33 -7.13 4.96 7.33
C TYR A 33 -7.97 5.24 8.59
N LYS A 34 -9.17 5.80 8.45
CA LYS A 34 -10.12 5.95 9.56
C LYS A 34 -10.57 4.61 10.16
N CYS A 35 -10.63 3.54 9.36
CA CYS A 35 -10.84 2.18 9.87
C CYS A 35 -9.66 1.70 10.72
N ALA A 36 -8.42 1.95 10.26
CA ALA A 36 -7.23 1.63 11.02
C ALA A 36 -7.12 2.44 12.34
N GLN A 37 -7.62 3.67 12.35
CA GLN A 37 -7.74 4.50 13.55
C GLN A 37 -8.91 4.07 14.48
N GLY A 38 -9.75 3.13 14.04
CA GLY A 38 -10.94 2.72 14.78
C GLY A 38 -12.05 3.78 14.83
N ILE A 39 -11.97 4.85 14.03
CA ILE A 39 -13.02 5.87 13.90
C ILE A 39 -14.19 5.29 13.11
N ASN A 40 -13.88 4.68 11.97
CA ASN A 40 -14.87 3.90 11.22
C ASN A 40 -14.96 2.49 11.81
N LYS A 41 -16.19 1.99 11.95
CA LYS A 41 -16.48 0.63 12.43
C LYS A 41 -16.92 -0.25 11.26
N ASP A 42 -17.00 -1.55 11.52
CA ASP A 42 -17.45 -2.56 10.55
C ASP A 42 -16.70 -2.50 9.22
N CYS A 43 -15.37 -2.43 9.28
CA CYS A 43 -14.52 -2.26 8.11
C CYS A 43 -13.91 -3.56 7.55
N GLY A 44 -14.11 -4.70 8.24
CA GLY A 44 -13.42 -5.94 7.90
C GLY A 44 -11.90 -5.86 8.14
N ASP A 45 -11.14 -6.46 7.24
CA ASP A 45 -9.70 -6.66 7.41
C ASP A 45 -8.87 -5.40 7.09
N ILE A 46 -9.43 -4.42 6.36
CA ILE A 46 -8.70 -3.23 5.91
C ILE A 46 -8.15 -2.35 7.04
N LYS A 47 -8.69 -2.51 8.26
CA LYS A 47 -8.20 -1.81 9.45
C LYS A 47 -6.76 -2.18 9.81
N TYR A 48 -6.28 -3.35 9.39
CA TYR A 48 -4.91 -3.80 9.65
C TYR A 48 -3.92 -3.35 8.57
N GLU A 49 -4.40 -3.07 7.37
CA GLU A 49 -3.57 -2.81 6.20
C GLU A 49 -4.13 -1.70 5.29
N PRO A 50 -4.31 -0.47 5.80
CA PRO A 50 -4.95 0.62 5.05
C PRO A 50 -4.28 0.96 3.72
N GLN A 51 -3.02 0.56 3.53
CA GLN A 51 -2.23 0.69 2.31
C GLN A 51 -2.56 -0.33 1.20
N SER A 52 -3.36 -1.36 1.47
CA SER A 52 -3.56 -2.51 0.57
C SER A 52 -4.84 -2.45 -0.28
N VAL A 53 -5.46 -1.28 -0.42
CA VAL A 53 -6.58 -1.10 -1.37
C VAL A 53 -6.02 -0.93 -2.79
N GLU A 54 -5.60 -2.03 -3.39
CA GLU A 54 -4.89 -2.02 -4.68
C GLU A 54 -5.79 -2.37 -5.87
N GLN A 55 -5.52 -1.76 -7.01
CA GLN A 55 -6.13 -2.10 -8.29
C GLN A 55 -5.25 -1.62 -9.45
N ARG A 56 -5.45 -2.18 -10.65
CA ARG A 56 -4.85 -1.66 -11.90
C ARG A 56 -5.17 -0.18 -12.07
N SER A 57 -4.21 0.58 -12.59
CA SER A 57 -4.37 1.99 -12.91
C SER A 57 -5.22 2.20 -14.17
N ARG A 58 -5.56 3.47 -14.47
CA ARG A 58 -6.38 3.94 -15.62
C ARG A 58 -7.90 3.89 -15.43
N PHE A 59 -8.37 4.23 -14.22
CA PHE A 59 -9.82 4.42 -14.03
C PHE A 59 -10.26 5.61 -14.89
N PRO A 60 -11.38 5.53 -15.66
CA PRO A 60 -12.45 4.52 -15.62
C PRO A 60 -12.49 3.54 -16.81
N ASP A 61 -11.36 2.98 -17.26
CA ASP A 61 -11.37 1.98 -18.35
C ASP A 61 -12.21 0.71 -17.99
N LYS A 62 -12.28 -0.31 -18.87
CA LYS A 62 -13.19 -1.46 -18.67
C LYS A 62 -12.81 -2.47 -17.58
N ASN A 63 -11.59 -2.43 -17.04
CA ASN A 63 -11.05 -3.47 -16.14
C ASN A 63 -10.97 -2.99 -14.69
N PHE A 64 -12.09 -2.52 -14.13
CA PHE A 64 -12.20 -2.04 -12.76
C PHE A 64 -13.23 -2.85 -11.96
N PRO A 65 -13.19 -2.77 -10.62
CA PRO A 65 -14.26 -3.27 -9.79
C PRO A 65 -15.60 -2.69 -10.27
N ILE A 66 -16.63 -3.53 -10.25
CA ILE A 66 -17.98 -3.11 -10.58
C ILE A 66 -18.41 -1.92 -9.70
N ASP A 67 -19.37 -1.14 -10.18
CA ASP A 67 -19.98 -0.08 -9.37
C ASP A 67 -20.44 -0.62 -8.02
N GLY A 68 -20.20 0.18 -6.97
CA GLY A 68 -20.39 -0.25 -5.58
C GLY A 68 -19.20 -1.00 -4.96
N LYS A 69 -18.16 -1.34 -5.74
CA LYS A 69 -16.93 -1.99 -5.24
C LYS A 69 -15.64 -1.22 -5.51
N LEU A 70 -15.75 0.03 -6.00
CA LEU A 70 -14.59 0.89 -6.25
C LEU A 70 -13.81 1.22 -4.97
N ALA A 71 -14.50 1.54 -3.87
CA ALA A 71 -13.87 1.92 -2.61
C ALA A 71 -13.09 0.76 -1.96
N SER A 72 -13.48 -0.49 -2.24
CA SER A 72 -12.81 -1.68 -1.75
C SER A 72 -11.76 -2.23 -2.72
N GLY A 73 -11.55 -1.61 -3.89
CA GLY A 73 -10.69 -2.18 -4.94
C GLY A 73 -11.19 -3.52 -5.49
N GLY A 74 -12.43 -3.91 -5.19
CA GLY A 74 -12.98 -5.23 -5.53
C GLY A 74 -12.74 -6.32 -4.48
N TYR A 75 -12.04 -6.03 -3.38
CA TYR A 75 -11.79 -7.01 -2.32
C TYR A 75 -13.05 -7.26 -1.47
N SER A 76 -13.40 -8.52 -1.26
CA SER A 76 -14.60 -8.93 -0.50
C SER A 76 -14.45 -8.79 1.01
N LYS A 77 -13.20 -8.72 1.51
CA LYS A 77 -12.86 -8.55 2.92
C LYS A 77 -12.86 -7.09 3.38
N ILE A 78 -13.11 -6.17 2.44
CA ILE A 78 -13.22 -4.73 2.67
C ILE A 78 -14.68 -4.35 2.41
N CYS A 79 -15.30 -3.70 3.38
CA CYS A 79 -16.72 -3.37 3.35
C CYS A 79 -17.10 -2.36 2.26
#